data_AF-A0A937H701-F1
#
_entry.id   AF-A0A937H701-F1
#
_cell.length_a   1.000
_cell.length_b   1.000
_cell.length_c   1.000
_cell.angle_alpha   90.00
_cell.angle_beta   90.00
_cell.angle_gamma   90.00
#
_symmetry.space_group_name_H-M   'P 1'
#
loop_
_entity.id
_entity.type
_entity.pdbx_description
1 polymer ?
#
loop_
_entity_poly.entity_id
_entity_poly.type
_entity_poly.pdbx_seq_one_letter_code
_entity_poly.pdbx_strand_id
1 'polypeptide(L)'
;MENRSVFIKKLIYRSKYTGTRETDILLGTFAEKHLVNLSDENLLAYEQLLQSGDPRIWRLSIDVEQTESEKERTLINLIRDFKGF
;
A
#
# COMPACT_ATOMS: atom_id res chain seq x y z
N MET A 1 -8.10 9.29 -14.13
CA MET A 1 -9.14 8.65 -13.30
C MET A 1 -10.23 9.65 -12.96
N GLU A 2 -11.50 9.34 -13.22
CA GLU A 2 -12.63 10.19 -12.79
C GLU A 2 -12.72 10.11 -11.25
N ASN A 3 -12.58 11.24 -10.55
CA ASN A 3 -12.56 11.34 -9.07
C ASN A 3 -11.33 10.75 -8.34
N ARG A 4 -10.12 11.02 -8.83
CA ARG A 4 -8.84 10.65 -8.18
C ARG A 4 -8.79 10.95 -6.68
N SER A 5 -9.29 12.09 -6.23
CA SER A 5 -9.29 12.47 -4.80
C SER A 5 -10.18 11.57 -3.94
N VAL A 6 -11.34 11.15 -4.46
CA VAL A 6 -12.24 10.19 -3.79
C VAL A 6 -11.60 8.82 -3.72
N PHE A 7 -10.93 8.39 -4.81
CA PHE A 7 -10.20 7.13 -4.84
C PHE A 7 -9.07 7.09 -3.80
N ILE A 8 -8.26 8.15 -3.72
CA ILE A 8 -7.19 8.26 -2.70
C ILE A 8 -7.77 8.19 -1.29
N LYS A 9 -8.87 8.90 -1.00
CA LYS A 9 -9.54 8.84 0.31
C LYS A 9 -10.01 7.42 0.65
N LYS A 10 -10.57 6.69 -0.32
CA LYS A 10 -10.96 5.28 -0.17
C LYS A 10 -9.75 4.40 0.17
N LEU A 11 -8.62 4.61 -0.52
CA LEU A 11 -7.40 3.83 -0.27
C LEU A 11 -6.82 4.13 1.12
N ILE A 12 -6.69 5.40 1.52
CA ILE A 12 -6.25 5.80 2.87
C ILE A 12 -7.14 5.16 3.93
N TYR A 13 -8.46 5.17 3.73
CA TYR A 13 -9.38 4.51 4.66
C TYR A 13 -9.08 3.01 4.76
N ARG A 14 -8.98 2.29 3.63
CA ARG A 14 -8.70 0.85 3.61
C ARG A 14 -7.35 0.49 4.24
N SER A 15 -6.34 1.34 4.11
CA SER A 15 -5.01 1.15 4.71
C SER A 15 -5.02 1.16 6.24
N LYS A 16 -6.09 1.64 6.89
CA LYS A 16 -6.25 1.68 8.35
C LYS A 16 -7.03 0.48 8.91
N TYR A 17 -7.46 -0.46 8.06
CA TYR A 17 -8.28 -1.61 8.45
C TYR A 17 -7.81 -2.89 7.74
N THR A 18 -6.55 -3.25 7.95
CA THR A 18 -5.85 -4.35 7.27
C THR A 18 -5.74 -5.61 8.13
N GLY A 19 -5.87 -5.50 9.45
CA GLY A 19 -6.09 -6.64 10.35
C GLY A 19 -5.26 -6.62 11.63
N THR A 20 -4.08 -6.00 11.60
CA THR A 20 -3.23 -5.80 12.78
C THR A 20 -2.97 -4.32 13.02
N ARG A 21 -2.93 -3.91 14.29
CA ARG A 21 -2.74 -2.50 14.67
C ARG A 21 -1.41 -1.93 14.16
N GLU A 22 -0.36 -2.74 14.11
CA GLU A 22 0.95 -2.32 13.62
C GLU A 22 0.91 -2.06 12.12
N THR A 23 0.37 -2.99 11.32
CA THR A 23 0.19 -2.78 9.87
C THR A 23 -0.72 -1.59 9.60
N ASP A 24 -1.81 -1.41 10.36
CA ASP A 24 -2.74 -0.29 10.19
C ASP A 24 -2.06 1.07 10.41
N ILE A 25 -1.16 1.16 11.41
CA ILE A 25 -0.38 2.38 11.66
C ILE A 25 0.61 2.61 10.52
N LEU A 26 1.35 1.59 10.11
CA LEU A 26 2.35 1.66 9.04
C LEU A 26 1.70 2.07 7.71
N LEU A 27 0.73 1.29 7.24
CA LEU A 27 0.06 1.50 5.96
C LEU A 27 -0.82 2.74 5.98
N GLY A 28 -1.48 3.05 7.09
CA GLY A 28 -2.25 4.29 7.24
C GLY A 28 -1.37 5.52 7.09
N THR A 29 -0.23 5.58 7.79
CA THR A 29 0.69 6.73 7.73
C THR A 29 1.39 6.82 6.37
N PHE A 30 1.77 5.67 5.78
CA PHE A 30 2.29 5.60 4.42
C PHE A 30 1.28 6.18 3.42
N ALA A 31 0.03 5.73 3.51
CA ALA A 31 -1.00 6.08 2.55
C ALA A 31 -1.29 7.59 2.55
N GLU A 32 -1.38 8.20 3.75
CA GLU A 32 -1.61 9.64 3.90
C GLU A 32 -0.48 10.48 3.30
N LYS A 33 0.77 10.03 3.41
CA LYS A 33 1.94 10.78 2.94
C LYS A 33 2.27 10.57 1.46
N HIS A 34 2.02 9.38 0.92
CA HIS A 34 2.51 9.00 -0.41
C HIS A 34 1.44 8.93 -1.49
N LEU A 35 0.19 8.53 -1.19
CA LEU A 35 -0.80 8.25 -2.26
C LEU A 35 -1.13 9.47 -3.11
N VAL A 36 -1.11 10.68 -2.54
CA VAL A 36 -1.40 11.91 -3.31
C VAL A 36 -0.40 12.13 -4.45
N ASN A 37 0.84 11.64 -4.30
CA ASN A 37 1.95 11.80 -5.23
C ASN A 37 2.13 10.61 -6.19
N LEU A 38 1.36 9.52 -6.04
CA LEU A 38 1.47 8.35 -6.91
C LEU A 38 0.77 8.56 -8.25
N SER A 39 1.26 7.98 -9.34
CA SER A 39 0.53 7.93 -10.61
C SER A 39 -0.81 7.18 -10.46
N ASP A 40 -1.76 7.42 -11.36
CA ASP A 40 -3.04 6.68 -11.38
C ASP A 40 -2.81 5.16 -11.44
N GLU A 41 -1.79 4.72 -12.18
CA GLU A 41 -1.43 3.32 -12.29
C GLU A 41 -0.89 2.72 -10.97
N ASN A 42 -0.09 3.51 -10.23
CA ASN A 42 0.43 3.08 -8.94
C ASN A 42 -0.68 3.07 -7.88
N LEU A 43 -1.68 3.93 -7.98
CA LEU A 43 -2.87 3.88 -7.13
C LEU A 43 -3.68 2.59 -7.38
N LEU A 44 -3.83 2.17 -8.63
CA LEU A 44 -4.48 0.90 -8.97
C LEU A 44 -3.69 -0.30 -8.46
N ALA A 45 -2.36 -0.29 -8.62
CA ALA A 45 -1.49 -1.33 -8.08
C ALA A 45 -1.57 -1.38 -6.54
N TYR A 46 -1.65 -0.24 -5.87
CA TYR A 46 -1.84 -0.17 -4.42
C TYR A 46 -3.20 -0.73 -3.99
N GLU A 47 -4.27 -0.49 -4.77
CA GLU A 47 -5.57 -1.11 -4.51
C GLU A 47 -5.52 -2.64 -4.57
N GLN A 48 -4.83 -3.20 -5.58
CA GLN A 48 -4.62 -4.64 -5.72
C GLN A 48 -3.78 -5.21 -4.57
N LEU A 49 -2.73 -4.50 -4.16
CA LEU A 49 -1.92 -4.86 -3.00
C LEU A 49 -2.78 -4.96 -1.73
N LEU A 50 -3.64 -3.96 -1.47
CA LEU A 50 -4.58 -3.98 -0.33
C LEU A 50 -5.61 -5.11 -0.42
N GLN A 51 -6.06 -5.48 -1.62
CA GLN A 51 -6.97 -6.63 -1.80
C GLN A 51 -6.30 -7.96 -1.46
N SER A 52 -4.97 -8.02 -1.52
CA SER A 52 -4.20 -9.23 -1.23
C SER A 52 -4.07 -9.54 0.27
N GLY A 53 -4.39 -8.56 1.12
CA GLY A 53 -4.48 -8.70 2.58
C GLY A 53 -3.14 -8.58 3.33
N ASP A 54 -3.24 -8.24 4.62
CA ASP A 54 -2.09 -8.03 5.51
C ASP A 54 -1.05 -9.18 5.49
N PRO A 55 -1.43 -10.48 5.55
CA PRO A 55 -0.45 -11.56 5.53
C PRO A 55 0.42 -11.60 4.28
N ARG A 56 -0.11 -11.21 3.11
CA ARG A 56 0.67 -11.20 1.86
C ARG A 56 1.55 -9.96 1.77
N ILE A 57 1.02 -8.79 2.15
CA ILE A 57 1.80 -7.55 2.25
C ILE A 57 3.01 -7.75 3.17
N TRP A 58 2.81 -8.43 4.30
CA TRP A 58 3.89 -8.79 5.21
C TRP A 58 4.94 -9.69 4.55
N ARG A 59 4.55 -10.83 3.96
CA ARG A 59 5.48 -11.76 3.29
C ARG A 59 6.28 -11.09 2.17
N LEU A 60 5.63 -10.23 1.39
CA LEU A 60 6.29 -9.42 0.38
C LEU A 60 7.28 -8.45 1.03
N SER A 61 6.97 -7.85 2.18
CA SER A 61 7.84 -6.87 2.84
C SER A 61 9.10 -7.48 3.47
N ILE A 62 9.04 -8.76 3.88
CA ILE A 62 10.17 -9.50 4.47
C ILE A 62 10.90 -10.44 3.47
N ASP A 63 10.67 -10.25 2.16
CA ASP A 63 11.29 -11.05 1.08
C ASP A 63 11.01 -12.57 1.12
N VAL A 64 9.97 -13.00 1.83
CA VAL A 64 9.51 -14.41 1.84
C VAL A 64 8.65 -14.74 0.62
N GLU A 65 8.02 -13.74 0.02
CA GLU A 65 7.26 -13.84 -1.23
C GLU A 65 7.80 -12.83 -2.24
N GLN A 66 7.76 -13.18 -3.53
CA GLN A 66 8.19 -12.31 -4.63
C GLN A 66 7.02 -12.01 -5.54
N THR A 67 7.08 -10.86 -6.22
CA THR A 67 6.06 -10.43 -7.18
C THR A 67 6.66 -10.21 -8.55
N GLU A 68 5.94 -10.65 -9.59
CA GLU A 68 6.28 -10.39 -10.98
C GLU A 68 5.88 -8.96 -11.40
N SER A 69 5.01 -8.30 -10.62
CA SER A 69 4.56 -6.93 -10.90
C SER A 69 5.62 -5.92 -10.48
N GLU A 70 6.19 -5.20 -11.45
CA GLU A 70 7.14 -4.11 -11.20
C GLU A 70 6.53 -2.99 -10.35
N LYS A 71 5.24 -2.69 -10.55
CA LYS A 71 4.50 -1.70 -9.76
C LYS A 71 4.32 -2.14 -8.31
N GLU A 72 3.95 -3.40 -8.09
CA GLU A 72 3.82 -3.96 -6.73
C GLU A 72 5.17 -3.96 -6.01
N ARG A 73 6.23 -4.40 -6.68
CA ARG A 73 7.60 -4.37 -6.14
C ARG A 73 8.05 -2.96 -5.77
N THR A 74 7.74 -1.96 -6.62
CA THR A 74 8.03 -0.56 -6.32
C THR A 74 7.29 -0.08 -5.07
N LEU A 75 6.00 -0.42 -4.93
CA LEU A 75 5.20 -0.07 -3.75
C LEU A 75 5.73 -0.74 -2.48
N ILE A 76 6.11 -2.02 -2.56
CA ILE A 76 6.70 -2.75 -1.44
C ILE A 76 8.03 -2.12 -1.02
N ASN A 77 8.90 -1.76 -1.96
CA ASN A 77 10.14 -1.06 -1.63
C ASN A 77 9.87 0.30 -0.96
N LEU A 78 8.89 1.06 -1.46
CA LEU A 78 8.48 2.31 -0.82
C LEU A 78 7.95 2.09 0.60
N ILE A 79 7.20 1.01 0.85
CA ILE A 79 6.71 0.64 2.19
C ILE A 79 7.87 0.24 3.11
N ARG A 80 8.87 -0.49 2.61
CA ARG A 80 10.07 -0.87 3.39
C ARG A 80 10.93 0.35 3.75
N ASP A 81 11.11 1.26 2.81
CA ASP A 81 11.86 2.51 3.00
C ASP A 81 11.14 3.48 3.92
N PHE A 82 9.81 3.40 3.95
CA PHE A 82 8.96 4.11 4.89
C PHE A 82 9.13 3.54 6.29
N LYS A 83 10.25 3.93 6.94
CA LYS A 83 10.60 3.53 8.30
C LYS A 83 9.44 3.80 9.27
N GLY A 84 8.72 2.73 9.59
CA GLY A 84 7.74 2.63 10.66
C GLY A 84 8.02 1.46 11.61
N PHE A 85 9.29 1.02 11.69
CA PHE A 85 9.81 0.13 12.72
C PHE A 85 10.89 0.87 13.53
#